data_AF-A0A9P9RER4-F1
#
_entry.id   AF-A0A9P9RER4-F1
#
_cell.length_a   1.000
_cell.length_b   1.000
_cell.length_c   1.000
_cell.angle_alpha   90.00
_cell.angle_beta   90.00
_cell.angle_gamma   90.00
#
_symmetry.space_group_name_H-M   'P 1'
#
loop_
_entity.id
_entity.type
_entity.pdbx_description
1 polymer ?
#
loop_
_entity_poly.entity_id
_entity_poly.type
_entity_poly.pdbx_seq_one_letter_code
_entity_poly.pdbx_strand_id
1 'polypeptide(L)'
;MRLFLLPLSTRRTLLYAKRGHINKHDHGYVDRAADFAAKKWAEWEKMESGWKRKVVDYGNHAFRRIPYEEWGLKSVPPLTSRRRAEELEDRKRVEVVFPWSVIPPNNALGILKTLATERQALHRKRLIWCCIGMPITIPFALVPVIPNLPFFYLVYRAWSHYRAIAGGKHIQWLIENELVYSVPSRTLDDLYALHAPPAEEPDNKERTLLTQKEVQTFSKTLDMPALEVELERAIWQVEQSLKDPSDKGPNKEEAAGTASEKPGSTTPVEEKNKKKDE
;
A
#
# COMPACT_ATOMS: atom_id res chain seq x y z
N MET A 1 6.67 3.72 -16.56
CA MET A 1 7.00 3.41 -15.14
C MET A 1 7.17 1.91 -14.98
N ARG A 2 7.72 1.43 -13.86
CA ARG A 2 7.82 -0.01 -13.56
C ARG A 2 7.19 -0.31 -12.20
N LEU A 3 6.36 -1.34 -12.12
CA LEU A 3 5.70 -1.80 -10.90
C LEU A 3 6.43 -3.03 -10.38
N PHE A 4 6.80 -3.03 -9.12
CA PHE A 4 7.47 -4.15 -8.45
C PHE A 4 6.49 -4.78 -7.46
N LEU A 5 6.38 -6.10 -7.53
CA LEU A 5 5.68 -6.93 -6.55
C LEU A 5 6.73 -7.66 -5.73
N LEU A 6 6.86 -7.26 -4.46
CA LEU A 6 7.86 -7.77 -3.53
C LEU A 6 7.15 -8.57 -2.42
N PRO A 7 7.11 -9.91 -2.51
CA PRO A 7 6.62 -10.76 -1.42
C PRO A 7 7.32 -10.45 -0.09
N LEU A 8 6.54 -10.09 0.93
CA LEU A 8 7.02 -9.88 2.30
C LEU A 8 6.84 -11.15 3.14
N SER A 9 5.75 -11.87 2.87
CA SER A 9 5.39 -13.15 3.49
C SER A 9 4.76 -14.07 2.44
N THR A 10 4.46 -15.30 2.83
CA THR A 10 3.71 -16.25 1.98
C THR A 10 2.30 -15.76 1.59
N ARG A 11 1.77 -14.70 2.21
CA ARG A 11 0.42 -14.16 1.96
C ARG A 11 0.39 -12.67 1.61
N ARG A 12 1.49 -11.94 1.79
CA ARG A 12 1.51 -10.48 1.66
C ARG A 12 2.59 -10.02 0.71
N THR A 13 2.25 -9.04 -0.11
CA THR A 13 3.11 -8.50 -1.14
C THR A 13 3.11 -6.97 -1.03
N LEU A 14 4.30 -6.39 -1.03
CA LEU A 14 4.48 -4.96 -1.18
C LEU A 14 4.43 -4.60 -2.67
N LEU A 15 3.59 -3.65 -3.01
CA LEU A 15 3.60 -2.98 -4.30
C LEU A 15 4.52 -1.75 -4.22
N TYR A 16 5.41 -1.59 -5.20
CA TYR A 16 6.21 -0.38 -5.32
C TYR A 16 6.35 0.08 -6.77
N ALA A 17 6.08 1.35 -7.05
CA ALA A 17 6.23 1.93 -8.38
C ALA A 17 7.55 2.69 -8.50
N LYS A 18 8.51 2.14 -9.26
CA LYS A 18 9.69 2.90 -9.71
C LYS A 18 9.25 3.81 -10.85
N ARG A 19 9.22 5.11 -10.57
CA ARG A 19 9.01 6.14 -11.60
C ARG A 19 10.24 6.16 -12.51
N GLY A 20 10.01 6.35 -13.81
CA GLY A 20 11.11 6.63 -14.75
C GLY A 20 11.67 8.02 -14.51
N HIS A 21 12.59 8.48 -15.37
CA HIS A 21 13.06 9.86 -15.35
C HIS A 21 11.86 10.82 -15.43
N ILE A 22 11.62 11.55 -14.33
CA ILE A 22 10.59 12.57 -14.26
C ILE A 22 11.14 13.82 -14.96
N ASN A 23 10.48 14.27 -16.01
CA ASN A 23 10.77 15.59 -16.56
C ASN A 23 10.36 16.65 -15.53
N LYS A 24 11.30 17.54 -15.16
CA LYS A 24 11.09 18.62 -14.16
C LYS A 24 9.91 19.57 -14.48
N HIS A 25 9.34 19.47 -15.67
CA HIS A 25 8.18 20.26 -16.09
C HIS A 25 6.83 19.66 -15.65
N ASP A 26 6.79 18.45 -15.09
CA ASP A 26 5.55 17.76 -14.72
C ASP A 26 5.11 18.02 -13.25
N HIS A 27 5.77 18.94 -12.54
CA HIS A 27 5.43 19.27 -11.15
C HIS A 27 4.24 20.22 -11.08
N GLY A 28 3.07 19.67 -10.75
CA GLY A 28 1.89 20.48 -10.44
C GLY A 28 2.08 21.33 -9.17
N TYR A 29 1.17 22.27 -8.93
CA TYR A 29 1.22 23.10 -7.71
C TYR A 29 1.21 22.27 -6.42
N VAL A 30 0.48 21.15 -6.43
CA VAL A 30 0.42 20.21 -5.29
C VAL A 30 1.76 19.53 -5.06
N ASP A 31 2.46 19.11 -6.12
CA ASP A 31 3.78 18.47 -6.00
C ASP A 31 4.81 19.46 -5.47
N ARG A 32 4.78 20.71 -5.92
CA ARG A 32 5.66 21.77 -5.38
C ARG A 32 5.43 22.03 -3.90
N ALA A 33 4.16 22.06 -3.48
CA ALA A 33 3.80 22.21 -2.07
C ALA A 33 4.28 21.00 -1.24
N ALA A 34 4.15 19.78 -1.77
CA ALA A 34 4.65 18.57 -1.13
C ALA A 34 6.18 18.57 -1.03
N ASP A 35 6.89 18.97 -2.09
CA ASP A 35 8.35 19.09 -2.10
C ASP A 35 8.83 20.14 -1.09
N PHE A 36 8.13 21.27 -0.98
CA PHE A 36 8.41 22.29 0.03
C PHE A 36 8.20 21.73 1.45
N ALA A 37 7.08 21.04 1.69
CA ALA A 37 6.80 20.42 2.99
C ALA A 37 7.86 19.37 3.35
N ALA A 38 8.29 18.55 2.39
CA ALA A 38 9.34 17.55 2.58
C ALA A 38 10.68 18.18 2.94
N LYS A 39 11.07 19.28 2.28
CA LYS A 39 12.29 20.04 2.62
C LYS A 39 12.22 20.60 4.03
N LYS A 40 11.09 21.21 4.41
CA LYS A 40 10.89 21.74 5.77
C LYS A 40 10.90 20.63 6.82
N TRP A 41 10.32 19.47 6.52
CA TRP A 41 10.37 18.30 7.39
C TRP A 41 11.81 17.84 7.64
N ALA A 42 12.62 17.73 6.58
CA ALA A 42 14.03 17.35 6.68
C ALA A 42 14.87 18.38 7.44
N GLU A 43 14.56 19.68 7.32
CA GLU A 43 15.17 20.72 8.16
C GLU A 43 14.83 20.53 9.64
N TRP A 44 13.58 20.19 9.96
CA TRP A 44 13.15 19.98 11.36
C TRP A 44 13.72 18.70 11.96
N GLU A 45 13.93 17.67 11.15
CA GLU A 45 14.56 16.43 11.58
C GLU A 45 16.02 16.64 12.01
N LYS A 46 16.74 17.58 11.39
CA LYS A 46 18.12 17.91 11.77
C LYS A 46 18.25 18.71 13.06
N MET A 47 17.14 19.21 13.62
CA MET A 47 17.18 19.97 14.87
C MET A 47 17.41 19.05 16.06
N GLU A 48 18.32 19.42 16.97
CA GLU A 48 18.67 18.60 18.14
C GLU A 48 17.58 18.58 19.21
N SER A 49 16.79 19.65 19.33
CA SER A 49 15.72 19.77 20.33
C SER A 49 14.66 20.82 19.96
N GLY A 50 13.58 20.89 20.74
CA GLY A 50 12.49 21.87 20.59
C GLY A 50 11.17 21.28 20.08
N TRP A 51 10.14 22.12 19.98
CA TRP A 51 8.79 21.67 19.60
C TRP A 51 8.75 21.09 18.18
N LYS A 52 9.53 21.64 17.24
CA LYS A 52 9.65 21.13 15.86
C LYS A 52 10.18 19.69 15.84
N ARG A 53 11.21 19.42 16.64
CA ARG A 53 11.77 18.08 16.78
C ARG A 53 10.75 17.09 17.36
N LYS A 54 10.02 17.50 18.43
CA LYS A 54 8.92 16.69 18.99
C LYS A 54 7.82 16.39 17.96
N VAL A 55 7.48 17.36 17.09
CA VAL A 55 6.51 17.17 16.01
C VAL A 55 7.02 16.14 15.00
N VAL A 56 8.29 16.21 14.62
CA VAL A 56 8.91 15.22 13.72
C VAL A 56 8.91 13.84 14.37
N ASP A 57 9.33 13.71 15.62
CA ASP A 57 9.38 12.42 16.32
C ASP A 57 7.98 11.79 16.44
N TYR A 58 6.98 12.58 16.84
CA TYR A 58 5.58 12.14 16.88
C TYR A 58 5.03 11.79 15.49
N GLY A 59 5.33 12.62 14.48
CA GLY A 59 4.92 12.38 13.11
C GLY A 59 5.52 11.12 12.51
N ASN A 60 6.81 10.87 12.75
CA ASN A 60 7.50 9.65 12.34
C ASN A 60 6.88 8.41 13.02
N HIS A 61 6.52 8.52 14.31
CA HIS A 61 5.78 7.46 15.01
C HIS A 61 4.40 7.22 14.39
N ALA A 62 3.67 8.28 14.03
CA ALA A 62 2.39 8.18 13.35
C ALA A 62 2.52 7.58 11.94
N PHE A 63 3.56 7.94 11.18
CA PHE A 63 3.81 7.42 9.84
C PHE A 63 4.11 5.92 9.82
N ARG A 64 4.76 5.39 10.86
CA ARG A 64 4.98 3.94 11.02
C ARG A 64 3.69 3.13 11.11
N ARG A 65 2.60 3.73 11.58
CA ARG A 65 1.26 3.09 11.69
C ARG A 65 0.46 3.11 10.40
N ILE A 66 0.88 3.86 9.39
CA ILE A 66 0.19 3.89 8.10
C ILE A 66 0.46 2.56 7.38
N PRO A 67 -0.57 1.81 6.98
CA PRO A 67 -0.38 0.51 6.34
C PRO A 67 0.51 0.61 5.10
N TYR A 68 1.43 -0.34 4.93
CA TYR A 68 2.38 -0.32 3.80
C TYR A 68 1.67 -0.37 2.44
N GLU A 69 0.47 -0.96 2.35
CA GLU A 69 -0.33 -0.98 1.12
C GLU A 69 -0.74 0.44 0.69
N GLU A 70 -1.01 1.34 1.64
CA GLU A 70 -1.31 2.75 1.35
C GLU A 70 -0.08 3.44 0.74
N TRP A 71 1.11 3.19 1.30
CA TRP A 71 2.37 3.72 0.79
C TRP A 71 2.72 3.16 -0.60
N GLY A 72 2.51 1.87 -0.81
CA GLY A 72 2.68 1.23 -2.11
C GLY A 72 1.83 1.89 -3.19
N LEU A 73 0.54 2.12 -2.93
CA LEU A 73 -0.35 2.81 -3.87
C LEU A 73 0.03 4.29 -4.06
N LYS A 74 0.53 4.97 -3.03
CA LYS A 74 1.00 6.38 -3.13
C LYS A 74 2.24 6.55 -4.01
N SER A 75 3.07 5.51 -4.12
CA SER A 75 4.25 5.53 -5.01
C SER A 75 3.83 5.69 -6.48
N VAL A 76 2.67 5.12 -6.84
CA VAL A 76 2.10 5.19 -8.19
C VAL A 76 1.75 6.65 -8.52
N PRO A 77 2.21 7.19 -9.66
CA PRO A 77 1.84 8.52 -10.10
C PRO A 77 0.32 8.61 -10.32
N PRO A 78 -0.33 9.75 -10.05
CA PRO A 78 -1.75 9.88 -10.35
C PRO A 78 -1.97 9.91 -11.86
N LEU A 79 -3.10 9.35 -12.29
CA LEU A 79 -3.50 9.36 -13.69
C LEU A 79 -4.10 10.72 -14.06
N THR A 80 -3.30 11.59 -14.66
CA THR A 80 -3.74 12.89 -15.21
C THR A 80 -4.19 12.71 -16.67
N SER A 81 -5.00 13.64 -17.21
CA SER A 81 -5.43 13.57 -18.61
C SER A 81 -4.25 13.55 -19.59
N ARG A 82 -3.20 14.32 -19.28
CA ARG A 82 -1.93 14.31 -20.01
C ARG A 82 -1.25 12.94 -19.95
N ARG A 83 -1.10 12.36 -18.75
CA ARG A 83 -0.48 11.04 -18.57
C ARG A 83 -1.26 9.93 -19.26
N ARG A 84 -2.60 10.00 -19.27
CA ARG A 84 -3.43 9.09 -20.09
C ARG A 84 -3.07 9.17 -21.56
N ALA A 85 -2.98 10.39 -22.11
CA ALA A 85 -2.63 10.59 -23.51
C ALA A 85 -1.23 10.06 -23.81
N GLU A 86 -0.25 10.40 -22.98
CA GLU A 86 1.13 9.91 -23.10
C GLU A 86 1.20 8.38 -23.05
N GLU A 87 0.58 7.72 -22.08
CA GLU A 87 0.64 6.25 -21.93
C GLU A 87 -0.07 5.50 -23.06
N LEU A 88 -1.12 6.10 -23.64
CA LEU A 88 -1.82 5.55 -24.80
C LEU A 88 -1.03 5.74 -26.11
N GLU A 89 -0.36 6.90 -26.25
CA GLU A 89 0.42 7.27 -27.43
C GLU A 89 1.77 6.56 -27.48
N ASP A 90 2.51 6.53 -26.37
CA ASP A 90 3.84 5.93 -26.29
C ASP A 90 3.79 4.39 -26.45
N ARG A 91 2.61 3.76 -26.30
CA ARG A 91 2.40 2.30 -26.21
C ARG A 91 3.38 1.60 -25.26
N LYS A 92 4.04 2.35 -24.37
CA LYS A 92 5.01 1.83 -23.41
C LYS A 92 4.24 1.14 -22.32
N ARG A 93 3.97 -0.15 -22.55
CA ARG A 93 3.34 -1.01 -21.57
C ARG A 93 4.14 -0.96 -20.27
N VAL A 94 3.42 -0.86 -19.16
CA VAL A 94 3.99 -0.86 -17.82
C VAL A 94 4.40 -2.27 -17.46
N GLU A 95 5.68 -2.43 -17.13
CA GLU A 95 6.24 -3.70 -16.67
C GLU A 95 5.82 -3.97 -15.22
N VAL A 96 5.31 -5.18 -14.95
CA VAL A 96 5.09 -5.71 -13.60
C VAL A 96 6.16 -6.73 -13.30
N VAL A 97 7.10 -6.34 -12.46
CA VAL A 97 8.32 -7.07 -12.13
C VAL A 97 8.10 -7.85 -10.83
N PHE A 98 8.35 -9.16 -10.85
CA PHE A 98 8.15 -10.05 -9.70
C PHE A 98 9.16 -11.22 -9.72
N PRO A 99 9.45 -11.84 -8.55
CA PRO A 99 10.22 -13.08 -8.47
C PRO A 99 9.33 -14.26 -8.89
N TRP A 100 9.70 -15.00 -9.95
CA TRP A 100 8.91 -16.13 -10.42
C TRP A 100 8.94 -17.34 -9.48
N SER A 101 9.99 -17.45 -8.66
CA SER A 101 10.17 -18.50 -7.65
C SER A 101 9.13 -18.44 -6.54
N VAL A 102 8.57 -17.25 -6.30
CA VAL A 102 7.56 -17.01 -5.25
C VAL A 102 6.18 -16.69 -5.85
N ILE A 103 6.13 -15.90 -6.92
CA ILE A 103 4.88 -15.51 -7.59
C ILE A 103 4.82 -16.17 -8.97
N PRO A 104 3.88 -17.11 -9.20
CA PRO A 104 3.65 -17.66 -10.53
C PRO A 104 3.25 -16.54 -11.52
N PRO A 105 3.77 -16.54 -12.78
CA PRO A 105 3.48 -15.49 -13.75
C PRO A 105 1.99 -15.21 -13.99
N ASN A 106 1.16 -16.26 -13.99
CA ASN A 106 -0.28 -16.15 -14.19
C ASN A 106 -1.00 -15.43 -13.05
N ASN A 107 -0.38 -15.36 -11.86
CA ASN A 107 -0.98 -14.75 -10.67
C ASN A 107 -0.56 -13.28 -10.49
N ALA A 108 0.52 -12.82 -11.14
CA ALA A 108 1.08 -11.49 -10.92
C ALA A 108 0.07 -10.36 -11.18
N LEU A 109 -0.67 -10.42 -12.28
CA LEU A 109 -1.71 -9.43 -12.60
C LEU A 109 -2.91 -9.53 -11.66
N GLY A 110 -3.25 -10.74 -11.20
CA GLY A 110 -4.30 -10.96 -10.19
C GLY A 110 -3.95 -10.29 -8.86
N ILE A 111 -2.72 -10.50 -8.36
CA ILE A 111 -2.21 -9.85 -7.14
C ILE A 111 -2.24 -8.33 -7.30
N LEU A 112 -1.75 -7.82 -8.44
CA LEU A 112 -1.75 -6.39 -8.72
C LEU A 112 -3.17 -5.79 -8.69
N LYS A 113 -4.15 -6.47 -9.30
CA LYS A 113 -5.56 -6.05 -9.29
C LYS A 113 -6.13 -6.03 -7.88
N THR A 114 -5.85 -7.05 -7.08
CA THR A 114 -6.27 -7.12 -5.66
C THR A 114 -5.70 -5.95 -4.87
N LEU A 115 -4.39 -5.71 -4.93
CA LEU A 115 -3.72 -4.61 -4.23
C LEU A 115 -4.27 -3.23 -4.64
N ALA A 116 -4.69 -3.08 -5.90
CA ALA A 116 -5.27 -1.84 -6.41
C ALA A 116 -6.72 -1.57 -5.97
N THR A 117 -7.47 -2.60 -5.56
CA THR A 117 -8.93 -2.52 -5.35
C THR A 117 -9.35 -2.76 -3.90
N GLU A 118 -8.70 -3.69 -3.20
CA GLU A 118 -9.11 -4.22 -1.89
C GLU A 118 -9.39 -3.12 -0.85
N ARG A 119 -8.55 -2.08 -0.81
CA ARG A 119 -8.63 -1.02 0.21
C ARG A 119 -9.26 0.28 -0.27
N GLN A 120 -9.80 0.30 -1.49
CA GLN A 120 -10.33 1.53 -2.08
C GLN A 120 -11.52 2.11 -1.29
N ALA A 121 -12.45 1.25 -0.86
CA ALA A 121 -13.62 1.67 -0.08
C ALA A 121 -13.21 2.28 1.27
N LEU A 122 -12.28 1.62 1.97
CA LEU A 122 -11.72 2.08 3.23
C LEU A 122 -11.05 3.45 3.08
N HIS A 123 -10.23 3.65 2.05
CA HIS A 123 -9.60 4.95 1.80
C HIS A 123 -10.62 6.04 1.49
N ARG A 124 -11.70 5.72 0.74
CA ARG A 124 -12.77 6.68 0.43
C ARG A 124 -13.51 7.11 1.69
N LYS A 125 -13.90 6.16 2.55
CA LYS A 125 -14.57 6.45 3.83
C LYS A 125 -13.71 7.36 4.70
N ARG A 126 -12.41 7.05 4.83
CA ARG A 126 -11.49 7.84 5.67
C ARG A 126 -11.17 9.21 5.11
N LEU A 127 -11.07 9.34 3.79
CA LEU A 127 -10.94 10.63 3.14
C LEU A 127 -12.12 11.54 3.53
N ILE A 128 -13.35 11.03 3.46
CA ILE A 128 -14.56 11.76 3.86
C ILE A 128 -14.48 12.17 5.33
N TRP A 129 -14.12 11.24 6.23
CA TRP A 129 -13.96 11.56 7.66
C TRP A 129 -12.88 12.60 7.94
N CYS A 130 -11.76 12.58 7.21
CA CYS A 130 -10.73 13.62 7.33
C CYS A 130 -11.28 14.98 6.91
N CYS A 131 -12.05 15.04 5.82
CA CYS A 131 -12.69 16.27 5.36
C CYS A 131 -13.73 16.81 6.35
N ILE A 132 -14.48 15.95 7.02
CA ILE A 132 -15.42 16.34 8.09
C ILE A 132 -14.68 16.83 9.34
N GLY A 133 -13.56 16.19 9.69
CA GLY A 133 -12.77 16.58 10.86
C GLY A 133 -12.03 17.91 10.70
N MET A 134 -11.61 18.26 9.48
CA MET A 134 -10.87 19.51 9.21
C MET A 134 -11.54 20.76 9.79
N PRO A 135 -12.82 21.08 9.49
CA PRO A 135 -13.48 22.27 10.04
C PRO A 135 -13.56 22.25 11.58
N ILE A 136 -13.73 21.08 12.19
CA ILE A 136 -13.76 20.92 13.65
C ILE A 136 -12.43 21.29 14.27
N THR A 137 -11.32 21.03 13.56
CA THR A 137 -9.99 21.35 14.04
C THR A 137 -9.56 22.80 13.79
N ILE A 138 -10.26 23.58 12.95
CA ILE A 138 -9.88 24.98 12.63
C ILE A 138 -9.71 25.88 13.87
N PRO A 139 -10.57 25.83 14.90
CA PRO A 139 -10.45 26.69 16.08
C PRO A 139 -9.11 26.57 16.81
N PHE A 140 -8.41 25.43 16.72
CA PHE A 140 -7.07 25.24 17.30
C PHE A 140 -5.98 26.07 16.61
N ALA A 141 -6.26 26.70 15.46
CA ALA A 141 -5.33 27.63 14.80
C ALA A 141 -5.15 28.96 15.55
N LEU A 142 -5.99 29.26 16.55
CA LEU A 142 -5.92 30.50 17.32
C LEU A 142 -4.76 30.53 18.34
N VAL A 143 -4.04 29.41 18.53
CA VAL A 143 -2.89 29.34 19.44
C VAL A 143 -1.61 29.83 18.75
N PRO A 144 -0.99 30.95 19.18
CA PRO A 144 0.05 31.64 18.39
C PRO A 144 1.43 30.94 18.40
N VAL A 145 1.67 29.97 19.29
CA VAL A 145 3.00 29.37 19.47
C VAL A 145 3.17 28.03 18.72
N ILE A 146 2.08 27.29 18.51
CA ILE A 146 2.11 25.92 17.94
C ILE A 146 1.21 25.89 16.71
N PRO A 147 1.70 25.45 15.53
CA PRO A 147 0.84 25.30 14.38
C PRO A 147 -0.31 24.34 14.70
N ASN A 148 -1.46 24.48 14.04
CA ASN A 148 -2.60 23.60 14.24
C ASN A 148 -2.31 22.17 13.74
N LEU A 149 -1.57 21.39 14.54
CA LEU A 149 -1.13 20.04 14.23
C LEU A 149 -2.31 19.11 13.92
N PRO A 150 -3.45 19.16 14.67
CA PRO A 150 -4.62 18.38 14.32
C PRO A 150 -5.13 18.66 12.90
N PHE A 151 -5.26 19.93 12.52
CA PHE A 151 -5.70 20.29 11.18
C PHE A 151 -4.72 19.82 10.10
N PHE A 152 -3.43 20.11 10.26
CA PHE A 152 -2.42 19.69 9.28
C PHE A 152 -2.30 18.17 9.16
N TYR A 153 -2.48 17.44 10.27
CA TYR A 153 -2.56 15.99 10.25
C TYR A 153 -3.75 15.50 9.42
N LEU A 154 -4.94 16.08 9.59
CA LEU A 154 -6.12 15.72 8.80
C LEU A 154 -5.97 16.07 7.32
N VAL A 155 -5.38 17.23 6.99
CA VAL A 155 -5.04 17.60 5.60
C VAL A 155 -4.08 16.56 5.00
N TYR A 156 -3.02 16.21 5.72
CA TYR A 156 -2.07 15.20 5.27
C TYR A 156 -2.74 13.83 5.08
N ARG A 157 -3.57 13.39 6.03
CA ARG A 157 -4.28 12.10 5.95
C ARG A 157 -5.28 12.09 4.80
N ALA A 158 -6.01 13.18 4.58
CA ALA A 158 -6.89 13.34 3.42
C ALA A 158 -6.08 13.22 2.11
N TRP A 159 -4.99 13.97 1.97
CA TRP A 159 -4.11 13.88 0.80
C TRP A 159 -3.55 12.46 0.61
N SER A 160 -3.12 11.81 1.69
CA SER A 160 -2.57 10.45 1.68
C SER A 160 -3.59 9.43 1.17
N HIS A 161 -4.83 9.48 1.67
CA HIS A 161 -5.93 8.64 1.20
C HIS A 161 -6.32 8.92 -0.25
N TYR A 162 -6.40 10.20 -0.63
CA TYR A 162 -6.63 10.58 -2.03
C TYR A 162 -5.56 10.02 -2.97
N ARG A 163 -4.28 10.16 -2.60
CA ARG A 163 -3.15 9.64 -3.41
C ARG A 163 -3.19 8.13 -3.54
N ALA A 164 -3.51 7.38 -2.48
CA ALA A 164 -3.67 5.93 -2.55
C ALA A 164 -4.82 5.51 -3.48
N ILE A 165 -5.98 6.19 -3.40
CA ILE A 165 -7.11 5.94 -4.32
C ILE A 165 -6.72 6.26 -5.76
N ALA A 166 -6.04 7.38 -5.99
CA ALA A 166 -5.60 7.78 -7.33
C ALA A 166 -4.61 6.77 -7.93
N GLY A 167 -3.69 6.24 -7.11
CA GLY A 167 -2.75 5.19 -7.52
C GLY A 167 -3.44 3.87 -7.85
N GLY A 168 -4.39 3.43 -7.01
CA GLY A 168 -5.19 2.23 -7.26
C GLY A 168 -6.03 2.34 -8.54
N LYS A 169 -6.68 3.48 -8.76
CA LYS A 169 -7.43 3.77 -10.01
C LYS A 169 -6.54 3.80 -11.24
N HIS A 170 -5.30 4.29 -11.11
CA HIS A 170 -4.35 4.29 -12.20
C HIS A 170 -3.99 2.84 -12.59
N ILE A 171 -3.70 1.98 -11.61
CA ILE A 171 -3.42 0.56 -11.89
C ILE A 171 -4.63 -0.13 -12.53
N GLN A 172 -5.84 0.11 -12.02
CA GLN A 172 -7.06 -0.45 -12.61
C GLN A 172 -7.21 -0.03 -14.07
N TRP A 173 -7.04 1.26 -14.38
CA TRP A 173 -7.11 1.77 -15.74
C TRP A 173 -6.07 1.12 -16.66
N LEU A 174 -4.84 0.93 -16.19
CA LEU A 174 -3.80 0.27 -16.98
C LEU A 174 -4.16 -1.19 -17.29
N ILE A 175 -4.70 -1.92 -16.31
CA ILE A 175 -5.15 -3.31 -16.50
C ILE A 175 -6.31 -3.36 -17.50
N GLU A 176 -7.30 -2.47 -17.36
CA GLU A 176 -8.47 -2.40 -18.23
C GLU A 176 -8.12 -2.08 -19.70
N ASN A 177 -7.03 -1.34 -19.93
CA ASN A 177 -6.57 -0.97 -21.28
C ASN A 177 -5.45 -1.89 -21.80
N GLU A 178 -5.17 -3.00 -21.13
CA GLU A 178 -4.10 -3.95 -21.50
C GLU A 178 -2.71 -3.29 -21.64
N LEU A 179 -2.48 -2.22 -20.86
CA LEU A 179 -1.23 -1.46 -20.84
C LEU A 179 -0.24 -2.02 -19.84
N VAL A 180 -0.46 -3.22 -19.31
CA VAL A 180 0.38 -3.87 -18.29
C VAL A 180 0.77 -5.26 -18.76
N TYR A 181 2.01 -5.67 -18.48
CA TYR A 181 2.46 -7.03 -18.74
C TYR A 181 3.40 -7.53 -17.63
N SER A 182 3.36 -8.84 -17.40
CA SER A 182 4.15 -9.56 -16.41
C SER A 182 5.57 -9.78 -16.93
N VAL A 183 6.58 -9.33 -16.16
CA VAL A 183 8.01 -9.53 -16.42
C VAL A 183 8.64 -10.27 -15.24
N PRO A 184 8.89 -11.58 -15.37
CA PRO A 184 9.57 -12.35 -14.33
C PRO A 184 11.04 -11.87 -14.24
N SER A 185 11.53 -11.62 -13.02
CA SER A 185 12.85 -11.00 -12.80
C SER A 185 13.84 -11.92 -12.14
N ARG A 186 14.83 -12.36 -12.92
CA ARG A 186 15.94 -13.18 -12.42
C ARG A 186 16.68 -12.51 -11.26
N THR A 187 16.87 -11.19 -11.32
CA THR A 187 17.54 -10.44 -10.24
C THR A 187 16.75 -10.51 -8.93
N LEU A 188 15.41 -10.46 -9.00
CA LEU A 188 14.59 -10.67 -7.79
C LEU A 188 14.67 -12.12 -7.35
N ASP A 189 14.59 -13.08 -8.27
CA ASP A 189 14.70 -14.50 -7.92
C ASP A 189 16.03 -14.85 -7.24
N ASP A 190 17.15 -14.30 -7.70
CA ASP A 190 18.45 -14.50 -7.06
C ASP A 190 18.48 -13.89 -5.65
N LEU A 191 17.89 -12.71 -5.46
CA LEU A 191 17.75 -12.08 -4.13
C LEU A 191 16.86 -12.91 -3.19
N TYR A 192 15.74 -13.44 -3.69
CA TYR A 192 14.89 -14.32 -2.89
C TYR A 192 15.54 -15.70 -2.67
N ALA A 193 16.30 -16.26 -3.61
CA ALA A 193 16.97 -17.54 -3.41
C ALA A 193 18.06 -17.49 -2.32
N LEU A 194 18.73 -16.35 -2.15
CA LEU A 194 19.72 -16.13 -1.10
C LEU A 194 19.11 -16.05 0.31
N HIS A 195 17.82 -15.71 0.41
CA HIS A 195 17.22 -15.21 1.65
C HIS A 195 15.89 -15.88 2.02
N ALA A 196 15.20 -16.50 1.07
CA ALA A 196 13.94 -17.21 1.28
C ALA A 196 14.23 -18.61 1.86
N PRO A 197 13.53 -19.00 2.94
CA PRO A 197 13.67 -20.33 3.50
C PRO A 197 13.24 -21.43 2.51
N PRO A 198 13.82 -22.65 2.58
CA PRO A 198 13.46 -23.77 1.70
C PRO A 198 11.96 -24.07 1.71
N ALA A 199 11.42 -24.42 0.54
CA ALA A 199 10.03 -24.79 0.34
C ALA A 199 9.72 -26.16 0.97
N GLU A 200 9.48 -26.20 2.28
CA GLU A 200 8.83 -27.32 2.95
C GLU A 200 7.48 -26.85 3.52
N GLU A 201 6.40 -27.27 2.87
CA GLU A 201 5.01 -27.14 3.36
C GLU A 201 4.67 -28.33 4.26
N PRO A 202 4.41 -28.09 5.56
CA PRO A 202 3.34 -28.85 6.20
C PRO A 202 2.45 -28.04 7.17
N ASP A 203 2.63 -26.72 7.33
CA ASP A 203 1.90 -25.97 8.37
C ASP A 203 1.30 -24.69 7.77
N ASN A 204 -0.03 -24.56 7.76
CA ASN A 204 -0.85 -23.49 7.14
C ASN A 204 -0.68 -22.11 7.81
N LYS A 205 0.53 -21.81 8.28
CA LYS A 205 0.93 -20.59 8.99
C LYS A 205 1.64 -19.66 8.03
N GLU A 206 1.30 -18.38 8.10
CA GLU A 206 1.97 -17.32 7.34
C GLU A 206 3.44 -17.19 7.81
N ARG A 207 4.40 -17.22 6.88
CA ARG A 207 5.84 -17.09 7.17
C ARG A 207 6.43 -15.87 6.45
N THR A 208 7.36 -15.17 7.09
CA THR A 208 8.10 -14.05 6.49
C THR A 208 9.05 -14.57 5.42
N LEU A 209 9.09 -13.90 4.27
CA LEU A 209 10.02 -14.17 3.17
C LEU A 209 11.15 -13.14 3.12
N LEU A 210 10.93 -11.96 3.70
CA LEU A 210 11.93 -10.91 3.82
C LEU A 210 12.09 -10.47 5.27
N THR A 211 13.32 -10.18 5.66
CA THR A 211 13.67 -9.64 6.98
C THR A 211 14.39 -8.29 6.88
N GLN A 212 14.47 -7.57 8.00
CA GLN A 212 15.13 -6.25 8.05
C GLN A 212 16.60 -6.27 7.59
N LYS A 213 17.28 -7.42 7.71
CA LYS A 213 18.69 -7.56 7.32
C LYS A 213 18.91 -7.45 5.81
N GLU A 214 17.88 -7.73 5.01
CA GLU A 214 18.00 -7.83 3.56
C GLU A 214 17.64 -6.52 2.85
N VAL A 215 17.01 -5.58 3.56
CA VAL A 215 16.45 -4.34 2.98
C VAL A 215 17.51 -3.52 2.24
N GLN A 216 18.70 -3.36 2.82
CA GLN A 216 19.80 -2.63 2.17
C GLN A 216 20.30 -3.34 0.90
N THR A 217 20.35 -4.67 0.91
CA THR A 217 20.75 -5.47 -0.25
C THR A 217 19.75 -5.32 -1.39
N PHE A 218 18.44 -5.38 -1.10
CA PHE A 218 17.37 -5.17 -2.06
C PHE A 218 17.41 -3.74 -2.64
N SER A 219 17.49 -2.73 -1.78
CA SER A 219 17.56 -1.31 -2.15
C SER A 219 18.73 -1.02 -3.10
N LYS A 220 19.93 -1.53 -2.78
CA LYS A 220 21.14 -1.33 -3.59
C LYS A 220 21.08 -2.11 -4.91
N THR A 221 20.69 -3.38 -4.87
CA THR A 221 20.66 -4.24 -6.07
C THR A 221 19.64 -3.78 -7.09
N LEU A 222 18.50 -3.25 -6.63
CA LEU A 222 17.44 -2.73 -7.50
C LEU A 222 17.67 -1.27 -7.92
N ASP A 223 18.70 -0.61 -7.38
CA ASP A 223 18.97 0.82 -7.55
C ASP A 223 17.72 1.65 -7.20
N MET A 224 17.21 1.45 -5.97
CA MET A 224 16.02 2.11 -5.44
C MET A 224 16.22 2.56 -3.99
N PRO A 225 17.01 3.61 -3.73
CA PRO A 225 17.27 4.07 -2.37
C PRO A 225 15.99 4.44 -1.59
N ALA A 226 14.97 4.97 -2.28
CA ALA A 226 13.68 5.29 -1.67
C ALA A 226 12.85 4.05 -1.28
N LEU A 227 13.16 2.86 -1.82
CA LEU A 227 12.49 1.61 -1.46
C LEU A 227 12.87 1.14 -0.05
N GLU A 228 14.05 1.50 0.44
CA GLU A 228 14.59 1.04 1.72
C GLU A 228 13.61 1.31 2.88
N VAL A 229 13.21 2.56 3.06
CA VAL A 229 12.28 2.98 4.12
C VAL A 229 10.91 2.31 3.99
N GLU A 230 10.46 2.07 2.76
CA GLU A 230 9.17 1.42 2.50
C GLU A 230 9.22 -0.08 2.81
N LEU A 231 10.31 -0.76 2.46
CA LEU A 231 10.55 -2.16 2.83
C LEU A 231 10.70 -2.32 4.34
N GLU A 232 11.50 -1.49 5.01
CA GLU A 232 11.68 -1.55 6.46
C GLU A 232 10.33 -1.44 7.19
N ARG A 233 9.51 -0.46 6.79
CA ARG A 233 8.17 -0.26 7.36
C ARG A 233 7.27 -1.45 7.10
N ALA A 234 7.25 -1.96 5.87
CA ALA A 234 6.39 -3.06 5.48
C ALA A 234 6.76 -4.36 6.22
N ILE A 235 8.04 -4.71 6.25
CA ILE A 235 8.56 -5.87 6.98
C ILE A 235 8.24 -5.74 8.46
N TRP A 236 8.48 -4.58 9.08
CA TRP A 236 8.15 -4.36 10.49
C TRP A 236 6.65 -4.60 10.76
N GLN A 237 5.75 -4.07 9.92
CA GLN A 237 4.31 -4.29 10.08
C GLN A 237 3.92 -5.76 9.94
N VAL A 238 4.52 -6.49 9.00
CA VAL A 238 4.27 -7.93 8.82
C VAL A 238 4.78 -8.70 10.04
N GLU A 239 6.01 -8.47 10.48
CA GLU A 239 6.60 -9.11 11.66
C GLU A 239 5.78 -8.87 12.93
N GLN A 240 5.34 -7.63 13.18
CA GLN A 240 4.48 -7.32 14.34
C GLN A 240 3.16 -8.09 14.27
N SER A 241 2.51 -8.12 13.11
CA SER A 241 1.23 -8.83 12.95
C SER A 241 1.32 -10.36 13.06
N LEU A 242 2.51 -10.93 12.86
CA LEU A 242 2.77 -12.36 13.04
C LEU A 242 3.10 -12.70 14.50
N LYS A 243 3.75 -11.79 15.22
CA LYS A 243 4.05 -11.92 16.66
C LYS A 243 2.79 -11.79 17.51
N ASP A 244 1.90 -10.87 17.15
CA ASP A 244 0.62 -10.68 17.84
C ASP A 244 -0.54 -10.71 16.82
N PRO A 245 -1.15 -11.89 16.58
CA PRO A 245 -2.30 -12.02 15.69
C PRO A 245 -3.56 -11.31 16.21
N SER A 246 -3.61 -11.01 17.53
CA SER A 246 -4.71 -10.31 18.19
C SER A 246 -4.55 -8.80 18.12
N ASP A 247 -3.32 -8.31 17.98
CA ASP A 247 -3.01 -6.95 17.55
C ASP A 247 -3.37 -6.82 16.07
N LYS A 248 -4.67 -6.58 15.85
CA LYS A 248 -5.17 -6.03 14.59
C LYS A 248 -4.52 -4.66 14.43
N GLY A 249 -3.29 -4.63 13.94
CA GLY A 249 -2.56 -3.40 13.64
C GLY A 249 -3.50 -2.45 12.89
N PRO A 250 -3.36 -1.13 13.06
CA PRO A 250 -4.46 -0.20 13.35
C PRO A 250 -5.67 -0.12 12.40
N ASN A 251 -5.78 -0.91 11.33
CA ASN A 251 -6.77 -0.77 10.26
C ASN A 251 -7.29 -2.08 9.63
N LYS A 252 -7.19 -3.25 10.29
CA LYS A 252 -7.68 -4.53 9.71
C LYS A 252 -9.21 -4.71 9.77
N GLU A 253 -9.98 -3.76 10.31
CA GLU A 253 -11.39 -3.97 10.68
C GLU A 253 -12.45 -3.92 9.57
N GLU A 254 -12.14 -3.66 8.29
CA GLU A 254 -13.21 -3.55 7.26
C GLU A 254 -12.98 -4.30 5.94
N ALA A 255 -12.04 -5.25 5.87
CA ALA A 255 -11.86 -6.09 4.66
C ALA A 255 -12.63 -7.43 4.69
N ALA A 256 -13.28 -7.79 5.81
CA ALA A 256 -14.10 -9.00 5.91
C ALA A 256 -15.55 -8.72 5.51
N GLY A 257 -15.79 -8.60 4.20
CA GLY A 257 -17.12 -8.53 3.60
C GLY A 257 -17.26 -9.59 2.51
N THR A 258 -17.77 -10.76 2.91
CA THR A 258 -18.55 -11.73 2.11
C THR A 258 -17.91 -12.31 0.83
N ALA A 259 -17.28 -13.48 0.98
CA ALA A 259 -17.25 -14.52 -0.06
C ALA A 259 -17.10 -15.89 0.62
N SER A 260 -18.21 -16.45 1.10
CA SER A 260 -18.33 -17.89 1.30
C SER A 260 -19.65 -18.33 0.67
N GLU A 261 -19.63 -18.45 -0.65
CA GLU A 261 -20.54 -19.36 -1.35
C GLU A 261 -20.02 -20.78 -1.08
N LYS A 262 -20.88 -21.65 -0.54
CA LYS A 262 -20.76 -23.09 -0.73
C LYS A 262 -21.93 -23.57 -1.59
N PRO A 263 -21.66 -24.40 -2.62
CA PRO A 263 -22.68 -24.94 -3.51
C PRO A 263 -23.48 -26.05 -2.83
N GLY A 264 -24.70 -26.24 -3.33
CA GLY A 264 -25.72 -27.08 -2.74
C GLY A 264 -25.44 -28.58 -2.73
N SER A 265 -26.25 -29.27 -1.93
CA SER A 265 -26.55 -30.69 -2.05
C SER A 265 -28.06 -30.84 -2.01
N THR A 266 -28.60 -31.45 -3.06
CA THR A 266 -30.01 -31.74 -3.30
C THR A 266 -30.47 -33.01 -2.57
N THR A 267 -31.74 -32.94 -2.13
CA THR A 267 -32.76 -34.01 -1.98
C THR A 267 -32.71 -35.02 -0.81
N PRO A 268 -33.88 -35.61 -0.40
CA PRO A 268 -35.27 -35.28 -0.75
C PRO A 268 -36.23 -35.09 0.44
N VAL A 269 -37.36 -34.48 0.11
CA VAL A 269 -38.60 -34.40 0.90
C VAL A 269 -39.17 -35.81 1.08
N GLU A 270 -39.46 -36.20 2.32
CA GLU A 270 -40.30 -37.36 2.63
C GLU A 270 -41.46 -36.90 3.51
N GLU A 271 -42.66 -36.95 2.94
CA GLU A 271 -43.94 -36.85 3.62
C GLU A 271 -44.05 -37.94 4.70
N LYS A 272 -44.45 -37.57 5.92
CA LYS A 272 -45.37 -38.41 6.69
C LYS A 272 -46.43 -37.59 7.39
N ASN A 273 -47.63 -37.94 6.97
CA ASN A 273 -48.94 -37.44 7.32
C ASN A 273 -49.38 -37.94 8.71
N LYS A 274 -50.44 -37.30 9.23
CA LYS A 274 -51.44 -37.79 10.20
C LYS A 274 -51.18 -37.75 11.74
N LYS A 275 -51.91 -36.79 12.34
CA LYS A 275 -53.11 -36.95 13.20
C LYS A 275 -52.97 -37.41 14.67
N LYS A 276 -53.81 -36.75 15.49
CA LYS A 276 -54.38 -37.14 16.80
C LYS A 276 -53.47 -36.91 18.00
N ASP A 277 -53.94 -36.56 19.19
CA ASP A 277 -55.22 -36.12 19.79
C ASP A 277 -54.77 -35.53 21.16
N GLU A 278 -55.64 -34.72 21.80
CA GLU A 278 -55.52 -34.08 23.14
C GLU A 278 -54.96 -32.64 23.20
#